data_AF-A8J6U2-F1
#
_entry.id   AF-A8J6U2-F1
#
_cell.length_a   1.000
_cell.length_b   1.000
_cell.length_c   1.000
_cell.angle_alpha   90.00
_cell.angle_beta   90.00
_cell.angle_gamma   90.00
#
_symmetry.space_group_name_H-M   'P 1'
#
loop_
_entity.id
_entity.type
_entity.pdbx_description
1 polymer ?
#
loop_
_entity_poly.entity_id
_entity_poly.type
_entity_poly.pdbx_seq_one_letter_code
_entity_poly.pdbx_strand_id
1 'polypeptide(L)' 'RKFDLDKSGSMSAYEMRMAIEFAGFKLNKKLYELIITRYSEPDLAVDFDNFVCCLVRLETMFRFFKTLDTDLDG' A
#
# COMPACT_ATOMS: atom_id res chain seq x y z
N ARG A 1 4.39 5.39 12.77
CA ARG A 1 4.17 4.89 14.16
C ARG A 1 2.69 4.74 14.55
N LYS A 2 1.73 5.47 13.97
CA LYS A 2 0.30 5.28 14.33
C LYS A 2 -0.24 3.87 14.05
N PHE A 3 0.37 3.16 13.09
CA PHE A 3 -0.04 1.84 12.61
C PHE A 3 0.98 0.74 12.92
N ASP A 4 2.08 1.07 13.59
CA ASP A 4 3.08 0.11 14.09
C ASP A 4 2.64 -0.22 15.52
N LEU A 5 1.70 -1.16 15.63
CA LEU A 5 0.98 -1.49 16.86
C LEU A 5 1.87 -2.27 17.83
N ASP A 6 2.73 -3.12 17.28
CA ASP A 6 3.68 -3.93 18.04
C ASP A 6 4.99 -3.18 18.36
N LYS A 7 5.21 -2.00 17.76
CA LYS A 7 6.42 -1.17 17.91
C LYS A 7 7.67 -1.90 17.44
N SER A 8 7.53 -2.81 16.50
CA SER A 8 8.63 -3.53 15.85
C SER A 8 9.51 -2.60 15.02
N GLY A 9 8.97 -1.45 14.58
CA GLY A 9 9.64 -0.55 13.64
C GLY A 9 9.50 -0.97 12.18
N SER A 10 8.76 -2.06 11.92
CA SER A 10 8.29 -2.49 10.60
C SER A 10 6.76 -2.59 10.61
N MET A 11 6.18 -2.96 9.47
CA MET A 11 4.75 -3.18 9.33
C MET A 11 4.50 -4.62 8.91
N SER A 12 3.65 -5.31 9.65
CA SER A 12 3.05 -6.55 9.19
C SER A 12 2.09 -6.30 8.01
N ALA A 13 1.73 -7.35 7.29
CA ALA A 13 0.70 -7.31 6.25
C ALA A 13 -0.63 -6.71 6.74
N TYR A 14 -0.99 -6.96 8.01
CA TYR A 14 -2.21 -6.42 8.61
C TYR A 14 -2.12 -4.91 8.83
N GLU A 15 -1.01 -4.44 9.38
CA GLU A 15 -0.78 -3.01 9.63
C GLU A 15 -0.65 -2.21 8.33
N MET A 16 0.00 -2.79 7.33
CA MET A 16 0.09 -2.21 5.99
C MET A 16 -1.30 -2.03 5.38
N ARG A 17 -2.17 -3.05 5.49
CA ARG A 17 -3.56 -2.96 5.01
C ARG A 17 -4.31 -1.83 5.71
N MET A 18 -4.26 -1.75 7.04
CA MET A 18 -4.91 -0.66 7.77
C MET A 18 -4.40 0.72 7.35
N ALA A 19 -3.08 0.85 7.13
CA ALA A 19 -2.48 2.11 6.74
C ALA A 19 -2.89 2.54 5.32
N ILE A 20 -2.99 1.60 4.38
CA ILE A 20 -3.49 1.85 3.01
C ILE A 20 -4.97 2.27 3.04
N GLU A 21 -5.80 1.59 3.82
CA GLU A 21 -7.22 1.96 3.98
C GLU A 21 -7.36 3.35 4.61
N PHE A 22 -6.55 3.67 5.63
CA PHE A 22 -6.52 4.99 6.25
C PHE A 22 -6.05 6.10 5.29
N ALA A 23 -5.13 5.79 4.38
CA ALA A 23 -4.69 6.70 3.33
C ALA A 23 -5.76 6.94 2.24
N GLY A 24 -6.92 6.28 2.33
CA GLY A 24 -8.06 6.48 1.43
C GLY A 24 -8.12 5.50 0.26
N PHE A 25 -7.21 4.52 0.20
CA PHE A 25 -7.22 3.51 -0.85
C PHE A 25 -8.05 2.31 -0.43
N LYS A 26 -9.07 1.97 -1.24
CA LYS A 26 -9.82 0.73 -1.09
C LYS A 26 -9.39 -0.25 -2.18
N LEU A 27 -8.58 -1.22 -1.78
CA LEU A 27 -8.08 -2.25 -2.69
C LEU A 27 -8.78 -3.59 -2.45
N ASN A 28 -8.84 -4.41 -3.48
CA ASN A 28 -9.32 -5.79 -3.34
C ASN A 28 -8.21 -6.69 -2.74
N LYS A 29 -8.58 -7.90 -2.31
CA LYS A 29 -7.66 -8.86 -1.69
C LYS A 29 -6.43 -9.18 -2.55
N LYS A 30 -6.62 -9.35 -3.88
CA LYS A 30 -5.54 -9.69 -4.80
C LYS A 30 -4.50 -8.57 -4.91
N LEU A 31 -4.96 -7.32 -4.91
CA LEU A 31 -4.06 -6.16 -4.93
C LEU A 31 -3.28 -6.05 -3.61
N TYR A 32 -3.90 -6.33 -2.47
CA TYR A 32 -3.17 -6.41 -1.20
C TYR A 32 -2.10 -7.51 -1.21
N GLU A 33 -2.44 -8.72 -1.67
CA GLU A 33 -1.48 -9.83 -1.80
C GLU A 33 -0.31 -9.45 -2.71
N LEU A 34 -0.58 -8.78 -3.83
CA LEU A 34 0.46 -8.31 -4.76
C LEU A 34 1.36 -7.26 -4.12
N ILE A 35 0.78 -6.29 -3.40
CA ILE A 35 1.53 -5.26 -2.68
C ILE A 35 2.42 -5.90 -1.62
N ILE A 36 1.88 -6.78 -0.78
CA ILE A 36 2.65 -7.46 0.27
C ILE A 36 3.80 -8.24 -0.38
N THR A 37 3.51 -9.08 -1.36
CA THR A 37 4.52 -9.90 -2.06
C THR A 37 5.63 -9.05 -2.69
N ARG A 38 5.31 -7.83 -3.15
CA ARG A 38 6.25 -6.96 -3.85
C ARG A 38 7.14 -6.13 -2.91
N TYR A 39 6.61 -5.74 -1.75
CA TYR A 39 7.25 -4.76 -0.85
C TYR A 39 7.65 -5.34 0.51
N SER A 40 7.33 -6.60 0.80
CA SER A 40 7.80 -7.27 2.02
C SER A 40 9.21 -7.83 1.85
N GLU A 41 9.94 -7.83 2.96
CA GLU A 41 11.18 -8.56 3.14
C GLU A 41 10.90 -10.09 3.28
N PRO A 42 11.94 -10.95 3.27
CA PRO A 42 11.76 -12.41 3.35
C PRO A 42 11.02 -12.90 4.62
N ASP A 43 11.00 -12.10 5.68
CA ASP A 43 10.27 -12.35 6.93
C ASP A 43 8.82 -11.85 6.91
N LEU A 44 8.34 -11.39 5.74
CA LEU A 44 7.02 -10.79 5.52
C LEU A 44 6.79 -9.44 6.23
N ALA A 45 7.84 -8.85 6.80
CA ALA A 45 7.79 -7.49 7.32
C ALA A 45 7.98 -6.47 6.19
N VAL A 46 7.30 -5.34 6.29
CA VAL A 46 7.46 -4.21 5.37
C VAL A 46 8.07 -3.07 6.16
N ASP A 47 9.29 -2.67 5.83
CA ASP A 47 9.91 -1.52 6.48
C ASP A 47 9.25 -0.19 6.04
N PHE A 48 9.64 0.89 6.71
CA PHE A 48 9.06 2.20 6.43
C PHE A 48 9.35 2.69 5.00
N ASP A 49 10.56 2.43 4.49
CA ASP A 49 10.97 2.91 3.16
C ASP A 49 10.20 2.19 2.04
N ASN A 50 10.02 0.87 2.16
CA ASN A 50 9.19 0.08 1.25
C ASN A 50 7.71 0.47 1.34
N PHE A 51 7.21 0.78 2.55
CA PHE A 51 5.84 1.28 2.74
C PHE A 51 5.61 2.63 2.03
N VAL A 52 6.51 3.60 2.24
CA VAL A 52 6.42 4.91 1.57
C VAL A 52 6.54 4.76 0.06
N CYS A 53 7.47 3.93 -0.41
CA CYS A 53 7.63 3.64 -1.84
C CYS A 53 6.35 3.06 -2.46
N CYS A 54 5.71 2.12 -1.76
CA CYS A 54 4.44 1.54 -2.18
C CYS A 54 3.34 2.59 -2.30
N LEU A 55 3.17 3.45 -1.29
CA LEU A 55 2.14 4.48 -1.30
C LEU A 55 2.33 5.49 -2.43
N VAL A 56 3.56 5.98 -2.63
CA VAL A 56 3.88 6.93 -3.70
C VAL A 56 3.58 6.32 -5.07
N ARG A 57 3.97 5.05 -5.28
CA ARG A 57 3.67 4.35 -6.54
C ARG A 57 2.18 4.15 -6.75
N LEU A 58 1.45 3.75 -5.71
CA LEU A 58 0.01 3.56 -5.76
C LEU A 58 -0.70 4.88 -6.11
N GLU A 59 -0.38 5.96 -5.40
CA GLU A 59 -0.93 7.30 -5.67
C GLU A 59 -0.65 7.75 -7.12
N THR A 60 0.58 7.55 -7.58
CA THR A 60 1.00 7.89 -8.93
C THR A 60 0.18 7.13 -9.97
N MET A 61 -0.01 5.81 -9.80
CA MET A 61 -0.83 5.01 -10.70
C MET A 61 -2.28 5.50 -10.76
N PHE A 62 -2.89 5.80 -9.61
CA PHE A 62 -4.25 6.36 -9.57
C PHE A 62 -4.36 7.72 -10.25
N ARG A 63 -3.37 8.60 -10.06
CA ARG A 63 -3.33 9.91 -10.73
C ARG A 63 -3.18 9.77 -12.24
N PHE A 64 -2.27 8.91 -12.70
CA PHE A 64 -2.09 8.65 -14.13
C PHE A 64 -3.35 8.06 -14.74
N PHE A 65 -3.93 7.05 -14.10
CA PHE A 65 -5.16 6.44 -14.56
C PHE A 65 -6.27 7.48 -14.74
N LYS A 66 -6.56 8.29 -13.71
CA LYS A 66 -7.55 9.39 -13.81
C LYS A 66 -7.23 10.44 -14.87
N THR A 67 -5.96 10.63 -15.21
CA THR A 67 -5.57 11.59 -16.25
C THR A 67 -5.82 11.02 -17.65
N LEU A 68 -5.69 9.70 -17.80
CA LEU A 68 -5.91 8.98 -19.06
C LEU A 68 -7.39 8.63 -19.28
N ASP A 69 -8.10 8.32 -18.20
CA ASP A 69 -9.54 8.00 -18.17
C ASP A 69 -10.37 9.30 -18.22
N THR A 70 -10.41 9.92 -19.40
CA THR A 70 -11.05 11.24 -19.59
C THR A 70 -12.58 11.19 -19.60
N ASP A 71 -13.16 10.03 -19.90
CA ASP A 71 -14.59 9.77 -19.99
C ASP A 71 -15.15 8.95 -18.82
N LEU A 72 -14.28 8.54 -17.87
CA LEU A 72 -14.63 7.85 -16.62
C LEU A 72 -15.25 6.46 -16.87
N ASP A 73 -14.80 5.77 -17.91
CA ASP A 73 -15.35 4.47 -18.30
C ASP A 73 -14.68 3.28 -17.58
N GLY A 74 -13.46 3.47 -17.07
CA GLY A 74 -12.77 2.53 -16.18
C GLY A 74 -12.07 1.38 -16.88
#